data_AF-A0A4R7WUE8-F1
#
_entry.id   AF-A0A4R7WUE8-F1
#
_cell.length_a   1.000
_cell.length_b   1.000
_cell.length_c   1.000
_cell.angle_alpha   90.00
_cell.angle_beta   90.00
_cell.angle_gamma   90.00
#
_symmetry.space_group_name_H-M   'P 1'
#
loop_
_entity.id
_entity.type
_entity.pdbx_description
1 polymer ?
#
loop_
_entity_poly.entity_id
_entity_poly.type
_entity_poly.pdbx_seq_one_letter_code
_entity_poly.pdbx_strand_id
1 'polypeptide(L)'
;MRWYNDEHRHSRIRFVTPTERHRGLDDQILAQRHELYERTKEKKPERWSGRTRNWKPIGTVLLNPDREQQVEKGRHSYTVDATTTLKNVVTGGPLKAQVVIRIQLATSF
;
A
#
# COMPACT_ATOMS: atom_id res chain seq x y z
N MET A 1 12.85 20.35 -3.43
CA MET A 1 12.68 18.89 -3.62
C MET A 1 13.28 18.04 -2.49
N ARG A 2 14.29 18.52 -1.73
CA ARG A 2 14.90 17.77 -0.61
C ARG A 2 13.92 17.41 0.52
N TRP A 3 13.04 18.34 0.88
CA TRP A 3 12.10 18.14 1.99
C TRP A 3 11.31 16.83 1.91
N TYR A 4 10.78 16.45 0.74
CA TYR A 4 9.98 15.22 0.61
C TYR A 4 10.81 13.95 0.86
N ASN A 5 12.06 13.91 0.39
CA ASN A 5 12.89 12.70 0.43
C ASN A 5 13.73 12.57 1.71
N ASP A 6 14.19 13.70 2.25
CA ASP A 6 15.23 13.72 3.28
C ASP A 6 14.73 14.25 4.64
N GLU A 7 13.65 15.03 4.68
CA GLU A 7 13.18 15.68 5.92
C GLU A 7 11.80 15.18 6.36
N HIS A 8 10.86 15.11 5.42
CA HIS A 8 9.49 14.70 5.69
C HIS A 8 9.42 13.22 5.98
N ARG A 9 8.89 12.90 7.16
CA ARG A 9 8.66 11.53 7.61
C ARG A 9 7.27 11.08 7.19
N HIS A 10 7.22 10.16 6.24
CA HIS A 10 5.98 9.75 5.60
C HIS A 10 5.27 8.69 6.44
N SER A 11 3.99 8.93 6.75
CA SER A 11 3.17 8.01 7.52
C SER A 11 3.03 6.64 6.84
N ARG A 12 3.00 6.61 5.49
CA ARG A 12 2.91 5.37 4.69
C ARG A 12 4.12 4.45 4.85
N ILE A 13 5.26 4.99 5.27
CA ILE A 13 6.50 4.25 5.57
C ILE A 13 6.89 4.37 7.04
N ARG A 14 5.90 4.44 7.93
CA ARG A 14 6.10 4.43 9.41
C ARG A 14 6.97 5.58 9.91
N PHE A 15 6.83 6.75 9.30
CA PHE A 15 7.55 7.97 9.68
C PHE A 15 9.07 7.83 9.56
N VAL A 16 9.55 7.09 8.56
CA VAL A 16 10.93 7.21 8.05
C VAL A 16 10.90 8.07 6.79
N THR A 17 12.06 8.57 6.39
CA THR A 17 12.19 9.29 5.12
C THR A 17 12.40 8.31 3.96
N PRO A 18 12.00 8.65 2.72
CA PRO A 18 12.27 7.82 1.55
C PRO A 18 13.76 7.49 1.43
N THR A 19 14.65 8.46 1.69
CA THR A 19 16.10 8.25 1.66
C THR A 19 16.58 7.27 2.73
N GLU A 20 16.08 7.35 3.97
CA GLU A 20 16.40 6.40 5.04
C GLU A 20 16.01 4.97 4.66
N ARG A 21 14.81 4.79 4.11
CA ARG A 21 14.33 3.49 3.65
C ARG A 21 15.12 2.96 2.45
N HIS A 22 15.44 3.81 1.47
CA HIS A 22 16.26 3.40 0.33
C HIS A 22 17.67 2.95 0.74
N ARG A 23 18.18 3.43 1.88
CA ARG A 23 19.45 3.00 2.48
C ARG A 23 19.31 1.77 3.40
N GLY A 24 18.09 1.24 3.58
CA GLY A 24 17.82 0.12 4.50
C GLY A 24 17.99 0.46 5.98
N LEU A 25 17.91 1.75 6.34
CA LEU A 25 18.05 2.20 7.73
C LEU A 25 16.73 2.12 8.51
N ASP A 26 15.62 1.88 7.83
CA ASP A 26 14.29 1.87 8.42
C ASP A 26 14.14 0.78 9.48
N ASP A 27 14.73 -0.40 9.29
CA ASP A 27 14.71 -1.48 10.29
C ASP A 27 15.29 -1.03 11.63
N GLN A 28 16.48 -0.44 11.62
CA GLN A 28 17.16 0.03 12.84
C GLN A 28 16.40 1.18 13.50
N ILE A 29 15.97 2.16 12.70
CA ILE A 29 15.23 3.34 13.18
C ILE A 29 13.91 2.91 13.83
N LEU A 30 13.19 1.97 13.23
CA LEU A 30 11.90 1.51 13.71
C LEU A 30 12.04 0.62 14.95
N ALA A 31 13.06 -0.23 15.02
CA ALA A 31 13.36 -1.03 16.20
C ALA A 31 13.65 -0.15 17.44
N GLN A 32 14.50 0.87 17.29
CA GLN A 32 14.80 1.82 18.37
C GLN A 32 13.56 2.57 18.84
N ARG A 33 12.70 3.01 17.90
CA ARG A 33 11.44 3.68 18.25
C ARG A 33 10.49 2.74 18.97
N HIS A 34 10.41 1.48 18.56
CA HIS A 34 9.58 0.51 19.25
C HIS A 34 9.97 0.36 20.71
N GLU A 35 11.25 0.14 20.96
CA GLU A 35 11.79 -0.01 22.31
C GLU A 35 11.56 1.24 23.17
N LEU A 36 11.81 2.44 22.62
CA LEU A 36 11.56 3.69 23.33
C LEU A 36 10.08 3.84 23.73
N TYR A 37 9.17 3.49 22.82
CA TYR A 37 7.74 3.59 23.07
C TYR A 37 7.25 2.58 24.11
N GLU A 38 7.75 1.34 24.07
CA GLU A 38 7.44 0.33 25.10
C GLU A 38 7.93 0.79 26.47
N ARG A 39 9.22 1.18 26.59
CA ARG A 39 9.78 1.68 27.86
C ARG A 39 9.03 2.90 28.39
N THR A 40 8.60 3.80 27.50
CA THR A 40 7.84 5.01 27.90
C THR A 40 6.43 4.65 28.35
N LYS A 41 5.82 3.64 27.72
CA LYS A 41 4.50 3.12 28.11
C LYS A 41 4.55 2.44 29.47
N GLU A 42 5.56 1.61 29.72
CA GLU A 42 5.78 0.96 31.02
C GLU A 42 5.93 1.97 32.15
N LYS A 43 6.64 3.08 31.91
CA LYS A 43 6.85 4.14 32.91
C LYS A 43 5.60 4.92 33.26
N LYS A 44 4.67 5.12 32.31
CA LYS A 44 3.47 5.96 32.49
C LYS A 44 2.24 5.33 31.84
N PRO A 45 1.78 4.16 32.30
CA PRO A 45 0.71 3.42 31.64
C PRO A 45 -0.60 4.21 31.56
N GLU A 46 -0.88 5.05 32.56
CA GLU A 46 -2.08 5.91 32.64
C GLU A 46 -2.26 6.83 31.42
N ARG A 47 -1.17 7.25 30.77
CA ARG A 47 -1.22 8.08 29.56
C ARG A 47 -1.66 7.30 28.32
N TRP A 48 -1.56 5.98 28.32
CA TRP A 48 -1.73 5.14 27.14
C TRP A 48 -3.03 4.36 27.22
N SER A 49 -3.96 4.64 26.31
CA SER A 49 -5.23 3.92 26.21
C SER A 49 -5.13 2.53 25.59
N GLY A 50 -3.96 2.13 25.06
CA GLY A 50 -3.84 0.86 24.36
C GLY A 50 -2.42 0.50 23.91
N ARG A 51 -2.34 -0.25 22.80
CA ARG A 51 -1.06 -0.68 22.21
C ARG A 51 -0.29 0.51 21.65
N THR A 52 1.04 0.41 21.66
CA THR A 52 1.90 1.38 20.99
C THR A 52 1.67 1.32 19.47
N ARG A 53 2.11 2.38 18.77
CA ARG A 53 2.02 2.42 17.31
C ARG A 53 2.80 1.25 16.70
N ASN A 54 2.30 0.72 15.58
CA ASN A 54 2.98 -0.34 14.87
C ASN A 54 4.26 0.17 14.20
N TRP A 55 5.39 -0.20 14.78
CA TRP A 55 6.75 0.10 14.34
C TRP A 55 7.40 -1.08 13.58
N LYS A 56 6.61 -2.01 13.03
CA LYS A 56 7.19 -3.05 12.16
C LYS A 56 7.62 -2.43 10.81
N PRO A 57 8.80 -2.80 10.29
CA PRO A 57 9.25 -2.35 8.99
C PRO A 57 8.30 -2.83 7.89
N ILE A 58 8.27 -2.07 6.80
CA ILE A 58 7.46 -2.44 5.64
C ILE A 58 8.35 -3.26 4.72
N GLY A 59 7.93 -4.50 4.48
CA GLY A 59 8.64 -5.40 3.57
C GLY A 59 8.69 -4.89 2.14
N THR A 60 9.35 -5.67 1.28
CA THR A 60 9.51 -5.40 -0.14
C THR A 60 8.14 -5.24 -0.81
N VAL A 61 7.96 -4.13 -1.53
CA VAL A 61 6.79 -3.88 -2.38
C VAL A 61 7.27 -3.93 -3.83
N LEU A 62 6.77 -4.89 -4.59
CA LEU A 62 7.03 -4.99 -6.03
C LEU A 62 6.06 -4.06 -6.76
N LEU A 63 6.60 -3.08 -7.50
CA LEU A 63 5.79 -2.03 -8.15
C LEU A 63 5.02 -2.51 -9.37
N ASN A 64 5.39 -3.65 -9.96
CA ASN A 64 4.63 -4.41 -10.94
C ASN A 64 5.09 -5.86 -10.83
N PRO A 65 4.24 -6.82 -10.44
CA PRO A 65 4.60 -8.22 -10.55
C PRO A 65 4.77 -8.55 -12.04
N ASP A 66 5.78 -9.36 -12.37
CA ASP A 66 5.97 -9.83 -13.75
C ASP A 66 4.66 -10.43 -14.26
N ARG A 67 4.31 -10.10 -15.52
CA ARG A 67 3.01 -10.40 -16.15
C ARG A 67 2.66 -11.89 -16.17
N GLU A 68 3.58 -12.77 -15.79
CA GLU A 68 3.43 -14.21 -15.76
C GLU A 68 2.38 -14.69 -14.74
N GLN A 69 2.14 -13.94 -13.65
CA GLN A 69 1.11 -14.32 -12.66
C GLN A 69 -0.33 -13.93 -13.07
N GLN A 70 -0.50 -13.14 -14.14
CA GLN A 70 -1.84 -12.74 -14.62
C GLN A 70 -2.45 -13.71 -15.63
N VAL A 71 -1.70 -14.71 -16.11
CA VAL A 71 -2.20 -15.65 -17.13
C VAL A 71 -3.15 -16.70 -16.54
N GLU A 72 -3.12 -16.94 -15.23
CA GLU A 72 -3.93 -18.02 -14.62
C GLU A 72 -5.37 -17.60 -14.27
N LYS A 73 -5.65 -16.29 -14.12
CA LYS A 73 -7.00 -15.78 -13.78
C LYS A 73 -7.87 -15.39 -14.99
N GLY A 74 -7.42 -15.71 -16.21
CA GLY A 74 -8.08 -15.33 -17.45
C GLY A 74 -8.72 -16.47 -18.25
N ARG A 75 -8.65 -17.73 -17.80
CA ARG A 75 -9.21 -18.86 -18.56
C ARG A 75 -10.71 -19.02 -18.27
N HIS A 76 -11.53 -18.05 -18.69
CA HIS A 76 -12.93 -18.33 -19.00
C HIS A 76 -12.95 -19.06 -20.34
N SER A 77 -13.06 -20.39 -20.32
CA SER A 77 -13.32 -21.18 -21.53
C SER A 77 -14.73 -20.89 -22.00
N TYR A 78 -14.88 -20.07 -23.04
CA TYR A 78 -16.14 -19.98 -23.77
C TYR A 78 -16.24 -21.21 -24.68
N THR A 79 -17.16 -22.14 -24.40
CA THR A 79 -17.63 -23.09 -25.40
C THR A 79 -18.66 -22.38 -26.27
N VAL A 80 -18.38 -22.25 -27.56
CA VAL A 80 -19.32 -21.68 -28.53
C VAL A 80 -20.24 -22.77 -29.03
N ASP A 81 -21.38 -22.96 -28.35
CA ASP A 81 -22.48 -23.73 -28.92
C ASP A 81 -23.43 -22.78 -29.66
N ALA A 82 -23.62 -23.06 -30.94
CA ALA A 82 -24.48 -22.27 -31.82
C ALA A 82 -25.93 -22.40 -31.36
N THR A 83 -26.64 -21.27 -31.43
CA THR A 83 -28.06 -21.06 -31.11
C THR A 83 -28.36 -20.90 -29.63
N THR A 84 -28.62 -19.65 -29.21
CA THR A 84 -29.82 -19.28 -28.43
C THR A 84 -29.75 -17.81 -28.02
N THR A 85 -30.72 -17.04 -28.54
CA THR A 85 -31.14 -15.71 -28.11
C THR A 85 -31.25 -15.60 -26.59
N LEU A 86 -30.56 -14.63 -25.97
CA LEU A 86 -30.84 -14.25 -24.58
C LEU A 86 -31.05 -12.74 -24.42
N LYS A 87 -32.28 -12.46 -23.99
CA LYS A 87 -32.79 -11.20 -23.45
C LYS A 87 -32.07 -10.96 -22.12
N ASN A 88 -31.43 -9.80 -21.95
CA ASN A 88 -30.91 -9.41 -20.64
C ASN A 88 -32.01 -8.67 -19.86
N VAL A 89 -32.69 -9.41 -18.98
CA VAL A 89 -33.58 -8.89 -17.93
C VAL A 89 -32.73 -8.49 -16.71
N VAL A 90 -33.12 -7.35 -16.16
CA VAL A 90 -32.66 -6.55 -15.02
C VAL A 90 -32.22 -7.30 -13.74
N THR A 91 -31.18 -6.79 -13.06
CA THR A 91 -31.09 -6.35 -11.63
C THR A 91 -29.60 -6.27 -11.25
N GLY A 92 -28.96 -5.17 -10.84
CA GLY A 92 -29.27 -4.26 -9.75
C GLY A 92 -28.12 -4.32 -8.73
N GLY A 93 -27.23 -3.31 -8.68
CA GLY A 93 -26.17 -3.21 -7.66
C GLY A 93 -25.30 -1.95 -7.82
N PRO A 94 -24.99 -1.20 -6.74
CA PRO A 94 -24.68 0.23 -6.84
C PRO A 94 -23.28 0.52 -7.37
N LEU A 95 -23.22 1.45 -8.33
CA LEU A 95 -22.03 2.14 -8.80
C LEU A 95 -21.39 2.89 -7.61
N LYS A 96 -20.19 2.50 -7.20
CA LYS A 96 -19.32 3.37 -6.37
C LYS A 96 -18.13 3.85 -7.19
N ALA A 97 -18.29 5.10 -7.63
CA ALA A 97 -17.30 6.15 -7.77
C ALA A 97 -15.86 5.74 -8.17
N GLN A 98 -15.54 5.99 -9.43
CA GLN A 98 -14.16 6.19 -9.89
C GLN A 98 -13.59 7.44 -9.22
N VAL A 99 -12.52 7.31 -8.45
CA VAL A 99 -11.59 8.41 -8.18
C VAL A 99 -10.39 8.21 -9.09
N VAL A 100 -10.37 8.99 -10.16
CA VAL A 100 -9.25 9.11 -11.10
C VAL A 100 -8.13 9.87 -10.40
N ILE A 101 -6.97 9.25 -10.24
CA ILE A 101 -5.71 9.99 -10.08
C ILE A 101 -4.74 9.46 -11.14
N ARG A 102 -4.77 10.14 -12.29
CA ARG A 102 -3.68 10.16 -13.26
C ARG A 102 -2.55 11.00 -12.68
N ILE A 103 -1.34 10.45 -12.59
CA ILE A 103 -0.13 11.26 -12.63
C ILE A 103 0.62 10.84 -13.89
N GLN A 104 0.40 11.62 -14.94
CA GLN A 104 1.20 11.63 -16.15
C GLN A 104 2.31 12.65 -15.91
N LEU A 105 3.57 12.24 -16.01
CA LEU A 105 4.69 13.16 -16.16
C LEU A 105 5.42 12.80 -17.47
N ALA A 106 5.02 13.48 -18.53
CA ALA A 106 5.85 13.90 -19.66
C ALA A 106 5.89 15.43 -19.53
N THR A 107 7.02 16.13 -19.55
CA THR A 107 7.95 16.39 -20.67
C THR A 107 9.21 17.04 -20.06
N SER A 108 10.44 16.59 -20.37
CA SER A 108 11.37 17.15 -21.37
C SER A 108 11.61 18.66 -21.33
N PHE A 109 12.91 18.98 -21.16
CA PHE A 109 13.67 20.25 -21.19
C PHE A 109 13.61 21.17 -19.96
#